data_AF-A0A0F9CSH7-F1
#
_entry.id   AF-A0A0F9CSH7-F1
#
_cell.length_a   1.000
_cell.length_b   1.000
_cell.length_c   1.000
_cell.angle_alpha   90.00
_cell.angle_beta   90.00
_cell.angle_gamma   90.00
#
_symmetry.space_group_name_H-M   'P 1'
#
loop_
_entity.id
_entity.type
_entity.pdbx_description
1 polymer ?
#
loop_
_entity_poly.entity_id
_entity_poly.type
_entity_poly.pdbx_seq_one_letter_code
_entity_poly.pdbx_strand_id
1 'polypeptide(L)'
;RAPYMSLRAASLSPGEIQRLAVTATFMTAGLVTADIDNGPGYLATDTDLVFDNLSSAQAFQEGDFIKIGTEVLFISTAPVYTTDFAGTITVVRGVPSGTGLAIIDGVQITLQTGVSSRFVREAATLVSSVPANIVVGNTFAGSGVAAKGIISDGGAAGASNIKATVNAVDSDDLVYTRT
;
A
#
# COMPACT_ATOMS: atom_id res chain seq x y z
N ARG A 1 10.26 -10.18 9.63
CA ARG A 1 9.94 -8.76 9.31
C ARG A 1 8.44 -8.69 9.03
N ALA A 2 7.74 -7.70 9.57
CA ALA A 2 6.35 -7.43 9.24
C ALA A 2 6.23 -7.00 7.76
N PRO A 3 5.33 -7.58 6.95
CA PRO A 3 5.11 -7.13 5.58
C PRO A 3 4.23 -5.88 5.53
N TYR A 4 4.39 -5.06 4.48
CA TYR A 4 3.39 -4.10 4.03
C TYR A 4 2.59 -4.75 2.91
N MET A 5 1.27 -4.57 2.88
CA MET A 5 0.41 -5.31 1.96
C MET A 5 -0.55 -4.41 1.20
N SER A 6 -0.74 -4.70 -0.09
CA SER A 6 -1.80 -4.12 -0.91
C SER A 6 -2.61 -5.21 -1.59
N LEU A 7 -3.86 -4.84 -1.81
CA LEU A 7 -4.80 -5.53 -2.67
C LEU A 7 -5.11 -4.60 -3.85
N ARG A 8 -5.27 -5.17 -5.05
CA ARG A 8 -5.69 -4.40 -6.23
C ARG A 8 -7.21 -4.46 -6.39
N ALA A 9 -7.76 -3.40 -6.97
CA ALA A 9 -9.20 -3.21 -7.18
C ALA A 9 -9.90 -4.47 -7.70
N ALA A 10 -11.08 -4.75 -7.13
CA ALA A 10 -11.94 -5.86 -7.51
C ALA A 10 -13.37 -5.32 -7.74
N SER A 11 -13.86 -5.55 -8.94
CA SER A 11 -15.26 -5.37 -9.30
C SER A 11 -15.74 -6.72 -9.84
N LEU A 12 -16.90 -7.18 -9.38
CA LEU A 12 -17.51 -8.41 -9.86
C LEU A 12 -18.92 -8.11 -10.33
N SER A 13 -19.23 -8.59 -11.53
CA SER A 13 -20.60 -8.72 -12.01
C SER A 13 -21.33 -9.84 -11.24
N PRO A 14 -22.67 -9.87 -11.27
CA PRO A 14 -23.43 -10.96 -10.65
C PRO A 14 -22.96 -12.35 -11.10
N GLY A 15 -22.63 -13.21 -10.14
CA GLY A 15 -22.13 -14.57 -10.39
C GLY A 15 -20.67 -14.67 -10.86
N GLU A 16 -19.95 -13.56 -10.95
CA GLU A 16 -18.54 -13.56 -11.34
C GLU A 16 -17.63 -14.06 -10.20
N ILE A 17 -16.51 -14.68 -10.60
CA ILE A 17 -15.46 -15.16 -9.71
C ILE A 17 -14.14 -14.53 -10.14
N GLN A 18 -13.42 -13.90 -9.21
CA GLN A 18 -12.11 -13.31 -9.46
C GLN A 18 -11.07 -13.90 -8.52
N ARG A 19 -9.83 -13.93 -9.00
CA ARG A 19 -8.66 -14.26 -8.20
C ARG A 19 -7.92 -13.00 -7.80
N LEU A 20 -7.77 -12.79 -6.49
CA LEU A 20 -7.02 -11.68 -5.94
C LEU A 20 -5.51 -11.92 -6.03
N ALA A 21 -4.77 -10.84 -6.31
CA ALA A 21 -3.33 -10.78 -6.15
C ALA A 21 -3.01 -10.13 -4.79
N VAL A 22 -2.60 -10.93 -3.82
CA VAL A 22 -2.11 -10.43 -2.52
C VAL A 22 -0.59 -10.32 -2.59
N THR A 23 -0.08 -9.09 -2.49
CA THR A 23 1.36 -8.82 -2.50
C THR A 23 1.79 -8.33 -1.13
N ALA A 24 2.86 -8.92 -0.60
CA ALA A 24 3.56 -8.44 0.57
C ALA A 24 4.91 -7.88 0.17
N THR A 25 5.22 -6.71 0.71
CA THR A 25 6.49 -6.03 0.51
C THR A 25 7.23 -5.94 1.85
N PHE A 26 8.48 -6.38 1.84
CA PHE A 26 9.37 -6.38 2.99
C PHE A 26 10.42 -5.32 2.79
N MET A 27 10.60 -4.49 3.81
CA MET A 27 11.50 -3.33 3.79
C MET A 27 12.21 -3.20 5.14
N THR A 28 13.31 -2.46 5.16
CA THR A 28 14.07 -2.12 6.38
C THR A 28 14.29 -0.61 6.41
N ALA A 29 14.11 0.00 7.58
CA ALA A 29 14.47 1.39 7.76
C ALA A 29 15.97 1.58 7.46
N GLY A 30 16.28 2.48 6.54
CA GLY A 30 17.62 2.93 6.26
C GLY A 30 18.09 3.97 7.28
N LEU A 31 19.24 4.59 6.98
CA LEU A 31 19.84 5.63 7.82
C LEU A 31 19.58 7.06 7.31
N VAL A 32 19.11 7.21 6.07
CA VAL A 32 18.81 8.52 5.49
C VAL A 32 17.42 8.95 5.92
N THR A 33 17.35 10.11 6.56
CA THR A 33 16.12 10.73 7.05
C THR A 33 16.10 12.22 6.72
N ALA A 34 14.91 12.76 6.50
CA ALA A 34 14.63 14.19 6.41
C ALA A 34 13.35 14.48 7.18
N ASP A 35 13.08 15.72 7.53
CA ASP A 35 11.77 16.13 8.03
C ASP A 35 10.91 16.68 6.87
N ILE A 36 9.60 16.51 6.97
CA ILE A 36 8.66 17.20 6.07
C ILE A 36 8.76 18.71 6.33
N ASP A 37 8.86 19.51 5.27
CA ASP A 37 8.82 20.98 5.31
C ASP A 37 7.74 21.50 4.33
N ASN A 38 6.53 20.97 4.48
CA ASN A 38 5.44 21.16 3.53
C ASN A 38 4.40 22.16 4.06
N GLY A 39 4.82 23.13 4.88
CA GLY A 39 3.99 24.21 5.44
C GLY A 39 2.77 23.71 6.21
N PRO A 40 1.56 23.61 5.58
CA PRO A 40 0.41 22.93 6.18
C PRO A 40 0.61 21.42 6.43
N GLY A 41 1.71 20.83 5.95
CA GLY A 41 1.97 19.39 5.97
C GLY A 41 1.67 18.73 4.62
N TYR A 42 1.78 17.40 4.58
CA TYR A 42 1.55 16.60 3.38
C TYR A 42 0.11 16.07 3.34
N LEU A 43 -0.73 16.68 2.50
CA LEU A 43 -2.16 16.40 2.42
C LEU A 43 -2.44 15.10 1.67
N ALA A 44 -3.64 14.53 1.88
CA ALA A 44 -4.08 13.26 1.30
C ALA A 44 -3.98 13.21 -0.24
N THR A 45 -4.18 14.36 -0.89
CA THR A 45 -4.18 14.51 -2.36
C THR A 45 -2.84 14.97 -2.92
N ASP A 46 -1.89 15.32 -2.05
CA ASP A 46 -0.60 15.84 -2.51
C ASP A 46 0.18 14.73 -3.19
N THR A 47 0.81 15.08 -4.31
CA THR A 47 1.74 14.24 -5.06
C THR A 47 3.17 14.71 -4.93
N ASP A 48 3.37 15.91 -4.39
CA ASP A 48 4.67 16.51 -4.16
C ASP A 48 4.90 16.61 -2.65
N LEU A 49 6.10 16.25 -2.22
CA LEU A 49 6.53 16.32 -0.83
C LEU A 49 7.74 17.22 -0.74
N VAL A 50 7.60 18.33 -0.03
CA VAL A 50 8.74 19.17 0.37
C VAL A 50 9.40 18.56 1.60
N PHE A 51 10.72 18.46 1.54
CA PHE A 51 11.55 17.93 2.59
C PHE A 51 12.67 18.91 2.93
N ASP A 52 13.08 18.87 4.18
CA ASP A 52 14.15 19.72 4.73
C ASP A 52 15.55 19.22 4.33
N ASN A 53 16.62 19.84 4.83
CA ASN A 53 17.97 19.60 4.31
C ASN A 53 18.41 18.12 4.22
N LEU A 54 18.60 17.65 2.98
CA LEU A 54 19.41 16.48 2.63
C LEU A 54 20.68 16.92 1.91
N SER A 55 21.70 16.07 1.93
CA SER A 55 22.94 16.26 1.15
C SER A 55 23.02 15.27 0.00
N SER A 56 23.88 15.53 -0.98
CA SER A 56 24.17 14.56 -2.06
C SER A 56 24.72 13.22 -1.57
N ALA A 57 25.31 13.16 -0.38
CA ALA A 57 25.77 11.92 0.26
C ALA A 57 24.64 11.14 0.96
N GLN A 58 23.52 11.80 1.23
CA GLN A 58 22.35 11.26 1.93
C GLN A 58 21.08 11.70 1.20
N ALA A 59 21.02 11.41 -0.10
CA ALA A 59 19.93 11.83 -0.96
C ALA A 59 18.88 10.72 -1.14
N PHE A 60 17.62 11.10 -1.24
CA PHE A 60 16.61 10.22 -1.81
C PHE A 60 16.75 10.18 -3.33
N GLN A 61 16.49 9.04 -3.95
CA GLN A 61 16.60 8.87 -5.40
C GLN A 61 15.25 8.47 -6.02
N GLU A 62 15.12 8.72 -7.32
CA GLU A 62 14.01 8.14 -8.08
C GLU A 62 14.06 6.61 -7.99
N GLY A 63 12.90 5.99 -7.75
CA GLY A 63 12.78 4.55 -7.55
C GLY A 63 12.87 4.10 -6.10
N ASP A 64 13.26 4.99 -5.18
CA ASP A 64 13.31 4.69 -3.76
C ASP A 64 11.91 4.62 -3.14
N PHE A 65 11.84 3.93 -2.01
CA PHE A 65 10.68 3.96 -1.12
C PHE A 65 11.02 4.73 0.13
N ILE A 66 10.15 5.62 0.56
CA ILE A 66 10.25 6.34 1.83
C ILE A 66 9.05 6.01 2.70
N LYS A 67 9.25 6.10 4.02
CA LYS A 67 8.20 5.86 5.00
C LYS A 67 8.02 7.09 5.88
N ILE A 68 6.77 7.45 6.15
CA ILE A 68 6.39 8.57 7.01
C ILE A 68 5.22 8.10 7.88
N GLY A 69 5.42 7.99 9.19
CA GLY A 69 4.40 7.41 10.09
C GLY A 69 4.01 5.99 9.65
N THR A 70 2.78 5.80 9.18
CA THR A 70 2.27 4.54 8.62
C THR A 70 2.24 4.50 7.08
N GLU A 71 2.48 5.64 6.42
CA GLU A 71 2.48 5.74 4.96
C GLU A 71 3.79 5.24 4.38
N VAL A 72 3.70 4.52 3.26
CA VAL A 72 4.85 4.24 2.39
C VAL A 72 4.60 4.91 1.05
N LEU A 73 5.60 5.67 0.60
CA LEU A 73 5.57 6.42 -0.64
C LEU A 73 6.67 5.92 -1.57
N PHE A 74 6.37 5.84 -2.85
CA PHE A 74 7.35 5.57 -3.91
C PHE A 74 7.77 6.89 -4.55
N ILE A 75 9.08 7.13 -4.67
CA ILE A 75 9.60 8.34 -5.31
C ILE A 75 9.59 8.17 -6.82
N SER A 76 8.71 8.89 -7.50
CA SER A 76 8.64 8.88 -8.96
C SER A 76 9.55 9.90 -9.62
N THR A 77 9.95 10.95 -8.89
CA THR A 77 10.89 11.95 -9.40
C THR A 77 11.66 12.55 -8.24
N ALA A 78 12.98 12.61 -8.36
CA ALA A 78 13.87 13.22 -7.38
C ALA A 78 14.59 14.45 -7.94
N PRO A 79 14.86 15.48 -7.13
CA PRO A 79 15.63 16.64 -7.54
C PRO A 79 17.12 16.30 -7.67
N VAL A 80 17.88 17.21 -8.28
CA VAL A 80 19.34 17.14 -8.28
C VAL A 80 19.86 17.78 -7.02
N TYR A 81 20.46 16.99 -6.13
CA TYR A 81 20.92 17.42 -4.81
C TYR A 81 22.20 18.24 -4.86
N THR A 82 22.25 19.31 -4.06
CA THR A 82 23.47 20.05 -3.71
C THR A 82 23.92 19.71 -2.28
N THR A 83 25.00 20.32 -1.79
CA THR A 83 25.66 19.94 -0.53
C THR A 83 24.75 20.05 0.71
N ASP A 84 23.86 21.03 0.72
CA ASP A 84 22.73 21.17 1.64
C ASP A 84 21.53 21.60 0.80
N PHE A 85 20.51 20.75 0.71
CA PHE A 85 19.40 20.93 -0.21
C PHE A 85 18.08 20.57 0.48
N ALA A 86 17.26 21.59 0.72
CA ALA A 86 15.82 21.44 0.86
C ALA A 86 15.19 21.46 -0.53
N GLY A 87 14.14 20.67 -0.74
CA GLY A 87 13.46 20.67 -2.03
C GLY A 87 12.25 19.77 -2.08
N THR A 88 11.84 19.46 -3.30
CA THR A 88 10.59 18.75 -3.55
C THR A 88 10.88 17.46 -4.30
N ILE A 89 10.30 16.36 -3.82
CA ILE A 89 10.21 15.09 -4.56
C ILE A 89 8.76 14.86 -4.98
N THR A 90 8.55 14.23 -6.12
CA THR A 90 7.23 13.74 -6.50
C THR A 90 7.10 12.28 -6.07
N VAL A 91 5.98 11.96 -5.45
CA VAL A 91 5.72 10.69 -4.79
C VAL A 91 4.40 10.07 -5.22
N VAL A 92 4.35 8.75 -5.19
CA VAL A 92 3.15 7.95 -5.40
C VAL A 92 2.78 7.28 -4.08
N ARG A 93 1.57 7.58 -3.58
CA ARG A 93 0.98 6.94 -2.39
C ARG A 93 0.49 5.52 -2.71
N GLY A 94 0.37 4.69 -1.67
CA GLY A 94 -0.30 3.39 -1.76
C GLY A 94 0.55 2.29 -2.41
N VAL A 95 1.85 2.51 -2.59
CA VAL A 95 2.78 1.52 -3.13
C VAL A 95 3.87 1.29 -2.08
N PRO A 96 3.88 0.15 -1.35
CA PRO A 96 2.99 -1.02 -1.42
C PRO A 96 1.75 -0.94 -0.50
N SER A 97 1.62 0.09 0.33
CA SER A 97 0.49 0.31 1.25
C SER A 97 0.41 1.80 1.59
N GLY A 98 -0.79 2.31 1.88
CA GLY A 98 -1.00 3.70 2.22
C GLY A 98 -2.40 3.94 2.79
N THR A 99 -2.48 4.76 3.82
CA THR A 99 -3.73 5.11 4.51
C THR A 99 -4.41 6.34 3.90
N GLY A 100 -3.70 7.09 3.05
CA GLY A 100 -4.18 8.35 2.47
C GLY A 100 -4.39 9.45 3.51
N LEU A 101 -3.78 9.33 4.70
CA LEU A 101 -3.93 10.32 5.75
C LEU A 101 -3.04 11.54 5.48
N ALA A 102 -3.54 12.71 5.89
CA ALA A 102 -2.74 13.92 5.95
C ALA A 102 -1.70 13.78 7.05
N ILE A 103 -0.47 14.22 6.77
CA ILE A 103 0.65 14.18 7.70
C ILE A 103 1.02 15.61 8.03
N ILE A 104 1.13 15.93 9.33
CA ILE A 104 1.53 17.26 9.76
C ILE A 104 2.99 17.54 9.37
N ASP A 105 3.32 18.82 9.32
CA ASP A 105 4.68 19.29 9.07
C ASP A 105 5.69 18.86 10.15
N GLY A 106 6.98 18.78 9.80
CA GLY A 106 8.06 18.39 10.71
C GLY A 106 8.09 16.90 11.09
N VAL A 107 7.29 16.06 10.44
CA VAL A 107 7.35 14.60 10.65
C VAL A 107 8.51 14.00 9.89
N GLN A 108 9.28 13.12 10.53
CA GLN A 108 10.42 12.46 9.92
C GLN A 108 10.00 11.48 8.81
N ILE A 109 10.69 11.61 7.69
CA ILE A 109 10.72 10.74 6.53
C ILE A 109 11.94 9.83 6.67
N THR A 110 11.78 8.53 6.39
CA THR A 110 12.89 7.57 6.42
C THR A 110 12.97 6.77 5.12
N LEU A 111 14.15 6.77 4.49
CA LEU A 111 14.45 5.91 3.35
C LEU A 111 14.30 4.44 3.72
N GLN A 112 13.63 3.66 2.89
CA GLN A 112 13.47 2.23 3.04
C GLN A 112 14.45 1.48 2.13
N THR A 113 15.18 0.54 2.71
CA THR A 113 16.20 -0.26 2.04
C THR A 113 15.84 -1.74 2.03
N GLY A 114 16.47 -2.50 1.14
CA GLY A 114 16.23 -3.95 1.01
C GLY A 114 14.78 -4.28 0.63
N VAL A 115 14.17 -3.43 -0.20
CA VAL A 115 12.78 -3.55 -0.63
C VAL A 115 12.61 -4.79 -1.50
N SER A 116 11.70 -5.68 -1.11
CA SER A 116 11.37 -6.87 -1.90
C SER A 116 9.88 -7.19 -1.81
N SER A 117 9.27 -7.53 -2.94
CA SER A 117 7.86 -7.89 -3.02
C SER A 117 7.68 -9.35 -3.39
N ARG A 118 6.67 -10.00 -2.78
CA ARG A 118 6.33 -11.41 -2.99
C ARG A 118 4.82 -11.57 -3.04
N PHE A 119 4.33 -12.45 -3.91
CA PHE A 119 2.95 -12.89 -3.85
C PHE A 119 2.76 -13.82 -2.65
N VAL A 120 1.86 -13.45 -1.74
CA VAL A 120 1.63 -14.17 -0.47
C VAL A 120 0.19 -14.63 -0.31
N ARG A 121 -0.58 -14.70 -1.39
CA ARG A 121 -1.99 -15.11 -1.38
C ARG A 121 -2.26 -16.39 -0.59
N GLU A 122 -1.43 -17.43 -0.78
CA GLU A 122 -1.63 -18.72 -0.11
C GLU A 122 -1.31 -18.68 1.40
N ALA A 123 -0.52 -17.69 1.82
CA ALA A 123 -0.16 -17.46 3.21
C ALA A 123 -1.08 -16.45 3.91
N ALA A 124 -1.83 -15.64 3.14
CA ALA A 124 -2.75 -14.65 3.68
C ALA A 124 -4.06 -15.27 4.16
N THR A 125 -4.54 -14.79 5.30
CA THR A 125 -5.94 -14.95 5.71
C THR A 125 -6.73 -13.79 5.11
N LEU A 126 -7.79 -14.08 4.36
CA LEU A 126 -8.63 -13.06 3.73
C LEU A 126 -10.01 -13.08 4.39
N VAL A 127 -10.54 -11.90 4.71
CA VAL A 127 -11.84 -11.75 5.36
C VAL A 127 -12.66 -10.69 4.63
N SER A 128 -13.93 -10.98 4.39
CA SER A 128 -14.94 -10.02 3.91
C SER A 128 -15.67 -9.42 5.11
N SER A 129 -15.86 -8.10 5.12
CA SER A 129 -16.64 -7.42 6.17
C SER A 129 -18.13 -7.76 6.09
N VAL A 130 -18.64 -8.06 4.89
CA VAL A 130 -20.03 -8.50 4.66
C VAL A 130 -20.03 -9.73 3.73
N PRO A 131 -19.97 -10.96 4.27
CA PRO A 131 -19.93 -12.19 3.48
C PRO A 131 -21.14 -12.39 2.54
N ALA A 132 -22.29 -11.79 2.85
CA ALA A 132 -23.46 -11.82 1.98
C ALA A 132 -23.29 -11.01 0.69
N ASN A 133 -22.41 -10.00 0.69
CA ASN A 133 -22.13 -9.17 -0.48
C ASN A 133 -20.96 -9.75 -1.28
N ILE A 134 -19.93 -10.27 -0.59
CA ILE A 134 -18.81 -10.96 -1.24
C ILE A 134 -18.29 -12.11 -0.40
N VAL A 135 -18.16 -13.27 -1.04
CA VAL A 135 -17.64 -14.49 -0.43
C VAL A 135 -16.15 -14.62 -0.73
N VAL A 136 -15.37 -14.95 0.30
CA VAL A 136 -13.92 -15.18 0.22
C VAL A 136 -13.64 -16.66 0.45
N GLY A 137 -12.74 -17.24 -0.36
CA GLY A 137 -12.38 -18.65 -0.26
C GLY A 137 -13.32 -19.58 -1.04
N ASN A 138 -13.69 -19.19 -2.27
CA ASN A 138 -14.54 -20.03 -3.12
C ASN A 138 -13.72 -21.11 -3.86
N THR A 139 -14.41 -22.14 -4.36
CA THR A 139 -13.86 -23.15 -5.24
C THR A 139 -13.66 -22.57 -6.64
N PHE A 140 -12.46 -22.74 -7.20
CA PHE A 140 -12.21 -22.40 -8.60
C PHE A 140 -12.62 -23.59 -9.48
N ALA A 141 -13.42 -23.32 -10.52
CA ALA A 141 -13.80 -24.28 -11.56
C ALA A 141 -14.45 -25.59 -11.07
N GLY A 142 -15.23 -25.57 -9.97
CA GLY A 142 -16.02 -26.73 -9.53
C GLY A 142 -15.21 -27.89 -8.94
N SER A 143 -13.95 -27.66 -8.58
CA SER A 143 -13.06 -28.70 -8.00
C SER A 143 -13.42 -29.14 -6.58
N GLY A 144 -14.40 -28.49 -5.92
CA GLY A 144 -14.80 -28.78 -4.54
C GLY A 144 -13.77 -28.37 -3.48
N VAL A 145 -12.59 -27.89 -3.88
CA VAL A 145 -11.53 -27.42 -2.96
C VAL A 145 -11.50 -25.89 -2.96
N ALA A 146 -11.73 -25.29 -1.79
CA ALA A 146 -11.61 -23.85 -1.61
C ALA A 146 -10.17 -23.41 -1.90
N ALA A 147 -10.00 -22.50 -2.86
CA ALA A 147 -8.70 -21.92 -3.17
C ALA A 147 -8.57 -20.57 -2.48
N LYS A 148 -7.45 -20.35 -1.77
CA LYS A 148 -7.20 -19.08 -1.08
C LYS A 148 -7.09 -17.94 -2.10
N GLY A 149 -7.68 -16.80 -1.76
CA GLY A 149 -7.70 -15.61 -2.61
C GLY A 149 -8.60 -15.70 -3.84
N ILE A 150 -9.55 -16.63 -3.86
CA ILE A 150 -10.69 -16.57 -4.77
C ILE A 150 -11.85 -15.86 -4.07
N ILE A 151 -12.42 -14.88 -4.76
CA ILE A 151 -13.61 -14.15 -4.35
C ILE A 151 -14.73 -14.36 -5.35
N SER A 152 -15.97 -14.32 -4.87
CA SER A 152 -17.16 -14.40 -5.71
C SER A 152 -18.27 -13.51 -5.18
N ASP A 153 -19.13 -13.04 -6.08
CA ASP A 153 -20.35 -12.32 -5.71
C ASP A 153 -21.16 -13.13 -4.68
N GLY A 154 -21.55 -12.50 -3.58
CA GLY A 154 -22.37 -13.11 -2.54
C GLY A 154 -23.87 -13.05 -2.85
N GLY A 155 -24.25 -12.28 -3.87
CA GLY A 155 -25.62 -12.18 -4.38
C GLY A 155 -26.44 -11.05 -3.76
N ALA A 156 -26.09 -10.55 -2.57
CA ALA A 156 -26.72 -9.39 -1.98
C ALA A 156 -26.21 -8.07 -2.61
N ALA A 157 -27.04 -7.03 -2.56
CA ALA A 157 -26.63 -5.68 -2.97
C ALA A 157 -25.95 -4.96 -1.79
N GLY A 158 -24.88 -4.23 -2.07
CA GLY A 158 -24.17 -3.43 -1.08
C GLY A 158 -22.66 -3.49 -1.23
N ALA A 159 -21.94 -2.69 -0.44
CA ALA A 159 -20.49 -2.70 -0.39
C ALA A 159 -19.97 -3.75 0.60
N SER A 160 -18.75 -4.20 0.40
CA SER A 160 -17.99 -4.98 1.37
C SER A 160 -16.52 -4.61 1.26
N ASN A 161 -15.77 -4.79 2.32
CA ASN A 161 -14.32 -4.63 2.31
C ASN A 161 -13.69 -6.00 2.45
N ILE A 162 -12.63 -6.25 1.69
CA ILE A 162 -11.80 -7.43 1.82
C ILE A 162 -10.47 -7.01 2.43
N LYS A 163 -10.07 -7.68 3.49
CA LYS A 163 -8.80 -7.45 4.18
C LYS A 163 -7.95 -8.71 4.15
N ALA A 164 -6.65 -8.55 3.88
CA ALA A 164 -5.66 -9.61 3.95
C ALA A 164 -4.81 -9.46 5.22
N THR A 165 -4.61 -10.54 5.95
CA THR A 165 -3.74 -10.58 7.13
C THR A 165 -2.62 -11.59 6.92
N VAL A 166 -1.36 -11.16 7.12
CA VAL A 166 -0.16 -12.01 7.11
C VAL A 166 0.68 -11.66 8.33
N ASN A 167 1.02 -12.65 9.15
CA ASN A 167 1.80 -12.47 10.38
C ASN A 167 1.24 -11.37 11.30
N ALA A 168 -0.09 -11.35 11.47
CA ALA A 168 -0.84 -10.35 12.27
C ALA A 168 -0.72 -8.89 11.78
N VAL A 169 -0.22 -8.67 10.57
CA VAL A 169 -0.30 -7.38 9.88
C VAL A 169 -1.46 -7.43 8.93
N ASP A 170 -2.26 -6.37 8.90
CA ASP A 170 -3.38 -6.21 7.99
C ASP A 170 -2.97 -5.40 6.75
N SER A 171 -3.61 -5.68 5.62
CA SER A 171 -3.58 -4.82 4.44
C SER A 171 -4.52 -3.64 4.62
N ASP A 172 -4.38 -2.66 3.73
CA ASP A 172 -5.44 -1.71 3.45
C ASP A 172 -6.70 -2.45 2.96
N ASP A 173 -7.86 -1.83 3.17
CA ASP A 173 -9.16 -2.40 2.77
C ASP A 173 -9.29 -2.37 1.25
N LEU A 174 -9.51 -3.54 0.65
CA LEU A 174 -10.00 -3.63 -0.72
C LEU A 174 -11.50 -3.43 -0.71
N VAL A 175 -11.95 -2.26 -1.16
CA VAL A 175 -13.39 -1.99 -1.31
C VAL A 175 -13.92 -2.76 -2.52
N TYR A 176 -14.83 -3.70 -2.27
CA TYR A 176 -15.61 -4.38 -3.29
C TYR A 176 -16.78 -3.50 -3.74
N THR A 177 -16.91 -3.32 -5.04
CA THR A 177 -18.09 -2.69 -5.67
C THR A 177 -18.69 -3.67 -6.66
N ARG A 178 -19.99 -3.96 -6.48
CA ARG A 178 -20.78 -4.71 -7.46
C ARG A 178 -21.07 -3.79 -8.65
N THR A 179 -20.69 -4.23 -9.85
CA THR A 179 -20.99 -3.52 -11.12
C THR A 179 -22.33 -3.94 -11.70
#